data_AF-A0A6N9P2E4-F1
#
_entry.id   AF-A0A6N9P2E4-F1
#
_cell.length_a   1.000
_cell.length_b   1.000
_cell.length_c   1.000
_cell.angle_alpha   90.00
_cell.angle_beta   90.00
_cell.angle_gamma   90.00
#
_symmetry.space_group_name_H-M   'P 1'
#
loop_
_entity.id
_entity.type
_entity.pdbx_description
1 polymer ?
#
loop_
_entity_poly.entity_id
_entity_poly.type
_entity_poly.pdbx_seq_one_letter_code
_entity_poly.pdbx_strand_id
1 'polypeptide(L)'
;MTAKSLNRPLTNAEKRLVEQHHHLIERVIKGAGIQVFDPAYDAYGECALALVLAAQKYMENPALQQYKFSTIAWWKMRSALSNGVKSAMRRPHVLSLDKVDASGRSLYDFIPAEFAELDDWEEAAA
;
A
#
# COMPACT_ATOMS: atom_id res chain seq x y z
N MET A 1 6.75 8.50 8.94
CA MET A 1 6.78 9.11 7.59
C MET A 1 6.27 10.54 7.74
N THR A 2 7.02 11.55 7.30
CA THR A 2 6.56 12.95 7.41
C THR A 2 5.56 13.23 6.28
N ALA A 3 4.32 13.56 6.65
CA ALA A 3 3.19 13.84 5.75
C ALA A 3 3.44 14.98 4.73
N LYS A 4 4.57 15.67 4.83
CA LYS A 4 4.92 16.87 4.05
C LYS A 4 5.38 16.59 2.61
N SER A 5 5.78 15.36 2.28
CA SER A 5 6.43 15.06 0.99
C SER A 5 5.43 14.81 -0.16
N LEU A 6 4.32 14.09 0.07
CA LEU A 6 3.38 13.73 -1.01
C LEU A 6 2.34 14.79 -1.38
N ASN A 7 2.10 15.80 -0.52
CA ASN A 7 1.02 16.78 -0.73
C ASN A 7 1.44 18.04 -1.50
N ARG A 8 2.66 18.08 -2.04
CA ARG A 8 3.11 19.20 -2.88
C ARG A 8 3.43 18.75 -4.31
N PRO A 9 3.24 19.62 -5.32
CA PRO A 9 3.71 19.34 -6.66
C PRO A 9 5.24 19.19 -6.69
N LEU A 10 5.72 18.35 -7.60
CA LEU A 10 7.15 18.17 -7.87
C LEU A 10 7.74 19.43 -8.50
N THR A 11 8.90 19.84 -8.01
CA THR A 11 9.74 20.87 -8.66
C THR A 11 10.32 20.32 -9.96
N ASN A 12 10.75 21.22 -10.87
CA ASN A 12 11.34 20.81 -12.14
C ASN A 12 12.61 19.95 -11.97
N ALA A 13 13.40 20.21 -10.93
CA ALA A 13 14.60 19.42 -10.64
C ALA A 13 14.24 17.99 -10.22
N GLU A 14 13.22 17.82 -9.38
CA GLU A 14 12.75 16.50 -8.95
C GLU A 14 12.10 15.74 -10.10
N LYS A 15 11.31 16.41 -10.95
CA LYS A 15 10.73 15.79 -12.16
C LYS A 15 11.81 15.21 -13.06
N ARG A 16 12.85 16.00 -13.38
CA ARG A 16 13.99 15.54 -14.19
C ARG A 16 14.69 14.35 -13.57
N LEU A 17 14.88 14.36 -12.25
CA LEU A 17 15.53 13.25 -11.53
C LEU A 17 14.71 11.96 -11.64
N VAL A 18 13.38 12.05 -11.50
CA VAL A 18 12.46 10.92 -11.66
C VAL A 18 12.46 10.44 -13.10
N GLU A 19 12.33 11.34 -14.09
CA GLU A 19 12.38 11.03 -15.51
C GLU A 19 13.69 10.32 -15.92
N GLN A 20 14.83 10.73 -15.37
CA GLN A 20 16.11 10.08 -15.66
C GLN A 20 16.23 8.67 -15.07
N HIS A 21 15.47 8.35 -14.02
CA HIS A 21 15.65 7.13 -13.23
C HIS A 21 14.44 6.21 -13.17
N HIS A 22 13.33 6.53 -13.85
CA HIS A 22 12.13 5.67 -13.90
C HIS A 22 12.43 4.26 -14.42
N HIS A 23 13.42 4.12 -15.32
CA HIS A 23 13.88 2.83 -15.84
C HIS A 23 14.38 1.86 -14.75
N LEU A 24 14.70 2.34 -13.54
CA LEU A 24 15.09 1.48 -12.42
C LEU A 24 13.91 0.67 -11.87
N ILE A 25 12.66 1.14 -12.05
CA ILE A 25 11.45 0.49 -11.54
C ILE A 25 11.37 -0.95 -12.05
N GLU A 26 11.51 -1.15 -13.36
CA GLU A 26 11.45 -2.48 -13.97
C GLU A 26 12.53 -3.41 -13.41
N ARG A 27 13.75 -2.91 -13.22
CA ARG A 27 14.86 -3.71 -12.66
C ARG A 27 14.59 -4.09 -11.21
N VAL A 28 14.06 -3.17 -10.40
CA VAL A 28 13.73 -3.45 -9.00
C VAL A 28 12.62 -4.49 -8.93
N ILE A 29 11.55 -4.35 -9.71
CA ILE A 29 10.43 -5.30 -9.73
C ILE A 29 10.92 -6.69 -10.13
N LYS A 30 11.71 -6.79 -11.21
CA LYS A 30 12.31 -8.06 -11.66
C LYS A 30 13.20 -8.68 -10.60
N GLY A 31 14.03 -7.87 -9.93
CA GLY A 31 14.94 -8.32 -8.87
C GLY A 31 14.29 -8.56 -7.50
N ALA A 32 13.01 -8.24 -7.34
CA ALA A 32 12.28 -8.45 -6.09
C ALA A 32 11.44 -9.73 -6.08
N GLY A 33 11.18 -10.36 -7.23
CA GLY A 33 10.45 -11.62 -7.32
C GLY A 33 8.97 -11.52 -6.91
N ILE A 34 8.40 -10.31 -6.96
CA ILE A 34 7.07 -10.00 -6.36
C ILE A 34 5.90 -10.51 -7.21
N GLN A 35 6.15 -10.82 -8.48
CA GLN A 35 5.13 -11.35 -9.41
C GLN A 35 4.44 -12.63 -8.89
N VAL A 36 4.96 -13.26 -7.83
CA VAL A 36 4.44 -14.48 -7.23
C VAL A 36 3.37 -14.22 -6.15
N PHE A 37 3.26 -13.01 -5.57
CA PHE A 37 2.42 -12.81 -4.38
C PHE A 37 0.97 -12.42 -4.61
N ASP A 38 0.69 -11.55 -5.58
CA ASP A 38 -0.68 -11.09 -5.88
C ASP A 38 -0.73 -10.43 -7.28
N PRO A 39 -1.46 -10.99 -8.26
CA PRO A 39 -1.65 -10.37 -9.57
C PRO A 39 -2.32 -8.98 -9.53
N ALA A 40 -3.05 -8.66 -8.46
CA ALA A 40 -3.71 -7.37 -8.28
C ALA A 40 -2.80 -6.32 -7.63
N TYR A 41 -1.58 -6.68 -7.20
CA TYR A 41 -0.67 -5.74 -6.57
C TYR A 41 0.05 -4.85 -7.61
N ASP A 42 -0.25 -3.55 -7.58
CA ASP A 42 0.40 -2.54 -8.44
C ASP A 42 1.83 -2.23 -7.99
N ALA A 43 2.75 -3.15 -8.30
CA ALA A 43 4.17 -3.00 -7.99
C ALA A 43 4.81 -1.79 -8.71
N TYR A 44 4.31 -1.43 -9.89
CA TYR A 44 4.83 -0.30 -10.65
C TYR A 44 4.45 1.02 -9.98
N GLY A 45 3.18 1.22 -9.63
CA GLY A 45 2.70 2.40 -8.92
C GLY A 45 3.41 2.62 -7.59
N GLU A 46 3.58 1.56 -6.79
CA GLU A 46 4.31 1.62 -5.51
C GLU A 46 5.77 2.03 -5.70
N CYS A 47 6.45 1.48 -6.72
CA CYS A 47 7.81 1.88 -7.05
C CYS A 47 7.89 3.33 -7.55
N ALA A 48 6.95 3.75 -8.40
CA ALA A 48 6.89 5.11 -8.93
C ALA A 48 6.71 6.14 -7.80
N LEU A 49 5.80 5.87 -6.86
CA LEU A 49 5.60 6.70 -5.67
C LEU A 49 6.87 6.75 -4.80
N ALA A 50 7.50 5.59 -4.57
CA ALA A 50 8.75 5.53 -3.81
C ALA A 50 9.91 6.29 -4.48
N LEU A 51 9.98 6.27 -5.81
CA LEU A 51 10.97 7.02 -6.59
C LEU A 51 10.75 8.54 -6.49
N VAL A 52 9.50 8.98 -6.61
CA VAL A 52 9.09 10.39 -6.41
C VAL A 52 9.48 10.87 -5.01
N LEU A 53 9.15 10.08 -3.99
CA LEU A 53 9.52 10.37 -2.60
C LEU A 53 11.03 10.39 -2.38
N ALA A 54 11.76 9.49 -3.04
CA ALA A 54 13.22 9.48 -2.99
C ALA A 54 13.78 10.77 -3.59
N ALA A 55 13.26 11.22 -4.73
CA ALA A 55 13.70 12.43 -5.40
C ALA A 55 13.50 13.67 -4.53
N GLN A 56 12.32 13.81 -3.93
CA GLN A 56 12.03 14.91 -3.00
C GLN A 56 12.99 14.92 -1.82
N LYS A 57 13.17 13.77 -1.14
CA LYS A 57 14.08 13.68 0.01
C LYS A 57 15.54 13.93 -0.36
N TYR A 58 15.96 13.48 -1.53
CA TYR A 58 17.32 13.68 -2.02
C TYR A 58 17.61 15.15 -2.32
N MET A 59 16.64 15.88 -2.86
CA MET A 59 16.76 17.32 -3.11
C MET A 59 16.64 18.14 -1.82
N GLU A 60 15.78 17.73 -0.88
CA GLU A 60 15.59 18.41 0.41
C GLU A 60 16.79 18.23 1.37
N ASN A 61 17.53 17.14 1.27
CA ASN A 61 18.63 16.82 2.19
C ASN A 61 19.99 16.73 1.48
N PRO A 62 20.82 17.79 1.56
CA PRO A 62 22.17 17.80 0.99
C PRO A 62 23.06 16.65 1.47
N ALA A 63 22.89 16.16 2.70
CA ALA A 63 23.68 15.05 3.22
C ALA A 63 23.43 13.72 2.48
N LEU A 64 22.30 13.58 1.78
CA LEU A 64 22.04 12.42 0.92
C LEU A 64 22.75 12.52 -0.43
N GLN A 65 23.14 13.72 -0.86
CA GLN A 65 23.73 13.97 -2.18
C GLN A 65 25.18 13.50 -2.29
N GLN A 66 25.81 13.10 -1.17
CA GLN A 66 27.08 12.36 -1.18
C GLN A 66 26.95 10.97 -1.81
N TYR A 67 25.74 10.41 -1.87
CA TYR A 67 25.46 9.10 -2.46
C TYR A 67 24.82 9.26 -3.84
N LYS A 68 25.05 8.30 -4.73
CA LYS A 68 24.35 8.27 -6.02
C LYS A 68 22.85 8.11 -5.79
N PHE A 69 22.05 8.99 -6.38
CA PHE A 69 20.60 8.93 -6.27
C PHE A 69 20.01 7.56 -6.63
N SER A 70 20.54 6.88 -7.66
CA SER A 70 20.11 5.54 -8.06
C SER A 70 20.17 4.52 -6.91
N THR A 71 21.15 4.66 -6.00
CA THR A 71 21.29 3.77 -4.83
C THR A 71 20.18 4.05 -3.80
N ILE A 72 19.91 5.34 -3.54
CA ILE A 72 18.85 5.76 -2.64
C ILE A 72 17.48 5.33 -3.18
N ALA A 73 17.23 5.60 -4.45
CA ALA A 73 16.00 5.23 -5.16
C ALA A 73 15.77 3.71 -5.14
N TRP A 74 16.81 2.92 -5.44
CA TRP A 74 16.75 1.46 -5.39
C TRP A 74 16.32 0.95 -4.02
N TRP A 75 16.97 1.43 -2.96
CA TRP A 75 16.64 1.04 -1.59
C TRP A 75 15.23 1.43 -1.19
N LYS A 76 14.78 2.63 -1.58
CA LYS A 76 13.42 3.11 -1.29
C LYS A 76 12.36 2.27 -2.00
N MET A 77 12.51 2.00 -3.30
CA MET A 77 11.59 1.16 -4.05
C MET A 77 11.54 -0.27 -3.48
N ARG A 78 12.70 -0.89 -3.22
CA ARG A 78 12.74 -2.24 -2.64
C ARG A 78 12.10 -2.31 -1.25
N SER A 79 12.28 -1.28 -0.43
CA SER A 79 11.63 -1.20 0.88
C SER A 79 10.12 -1.02 0.77
N ALA A 80 9.64 -0.18 -0.16
CA ALA A 80 8.21 0.04 -0.38
C ALA A 80 7.52 -1.27 -0.76
N LEU A 81 8.11 -1.98 -1.71
CA LEU A 81 7.66 -3.30 -2.13
C LEU A 81 7.62 -4.33 -0.99
N SER A 82 8.70 -4.46 -0.21
CA SER A 82 8.72 -5.39 0.93
C SER A 82 7.66 -5.06 1.98
N ASN A 83 7.41 -3.77 2.22
CA ASN A 83 6.36 -3.33 3.12
C ASN A 83 4.97 -3.61 2.55
N GLY A 84 4.77 -3.44 1.24
CA GLY A 84 3.52 -3.79 0.55
C GLY A 84 3.17 -5.26 0.72
N VAL A 85 4.13 -6.16 0.48
CA VAL A 85 3.96 -7.62 0.69
C VAL A 85 3.62 -7.94 2.14
N LYS A 86 4.37 -7.38 3.10
CA LYS A 86 4.10 -7.58 4.53
C LYS A 86 2.72 -7.08 4.94
N SER A 87 2.30 -5.93 4.41
CA SER A 87 0.97 -5.37 4.64
C SER A 87 -0.11 -6.29 4.07
N ALA A 88 0.07 -6.81 2.85
CA ALA A 88 -0.86 -7.74 2.23
C ALA A 88 -1.00 -9.05 3.04
N MET A 89 0.12 -9.64 3.47
CA MET A 89 0.11 -10.83 4.34
C MET A 89 -0.57 -10.60 5.69
N ARG A 90 -0.54 -9.37 6.19
CA ARG A 90 -1.13 -8.98 7.48
C ARG A 90 -2.59 -8.53 7.37
N ARG A 91 -3.16 -8.42 6.17
CA ARG A 91 -4.55 -8.01 6.02
C ARG A 91 -5.45 -9.08 6.62
N PRO A 92 -6.32 -8.74 7.60
CA PRO A 92 -7.32 -9.67 8.07
C PRO A 92 -8.23 -10.07 6.91
N HIS A 93 -8.58 -11.35 6.83
CA HIS A 93 -9.54 -11.80 5.83
C HIS A 93 -10.92 -11.24 6.20
N VAL A 94 -11.36 -10.22 5.46
CA VAL A 94 -12.68 -9.61 5.68
C VAL A 94 -13.72 -10.56 5.11
N LEU A 95 -14.46 -11.20 6.01
CA LEU A 95 -15.64 -11.98 5.66
C LEU A 95 -16.85 -11.03 5.69
N SER A 96 -17.62 -10.99 4.60
CA SER A 96 -18.94 -10.36 4.62
C SER A 96 -19.88 -11.26 5.40
N LEU A 97 -20.75 -10.66 6.22
CA LEU A 97 -21.76 -11.39 7.00
C LEU A 97 -22.73 -12.15 6.08
N ASP A 98 -23.06 -11.55 4.94
CA ASP A 98 -23.92 -12.10 3.89
C ASP A 98 -23.22 -13.13 2.99
N LYS A 99 -21.89 -13.29 3.12
CA LYS A 99 -21.16 -14.21 2.26
C LYS A 99 -21.52 -15.65 2.62
N VAL A 100 -22.21 -16.30 1.70
CA VAL A 100 -22.56 -17.72 1.79
C VAL A 100 -21.35 -18.57 1.44
N ASP A 101 -21.04 -19.56 2.28
CA ASP A 101 -19.96 -20.52 2.04
C ASP A 101 -20.38 -21.65 1.07
N ALA A 102 -19.46 -22.57 0.76
CA ALA A 102 -19.74 -23.70 -0.12
C ALA A 102 -20.80 -24.68 0.43
N SER A 103 -21.14 -24.57 1.71
CA SER A 103 -22.17 -25.35 2.39
C SER A 103 -23.54 -24.66 2.41
N GLY A 104 -23.65 -23.46 1.83
CA GLY A 104 -24.88 -22.68 1.80
C GLY A 104 -25.14 -21.88 3.07
N ARG A 105 -24.15 -21.76 3.98
CA ARG A 105 -24.30 -21.06 5.26
C ARG A 105 -23.69 -19.68 5.25
N SER A 106 -24.33 -18.75 5.93
CA SER A 106 -23.82 -17.39 6.17
C SER A 106 -23.33 -17.23 7.60
N LEU A 107 -22.60 -16.15 7.89
CA LEU A 107 -22.20 -15.84 9.27
C LEU A 107 -23.40 -15.55 10.18
N TYR A 108 -24.55 -15.15 9.62
CA TYR A 108 -25.80 -14.97 10.37
C TYR A 108 -26.29 -16.29 11.00
N ASP A 109 -25.98 -17.44 10.38
CA ASP A 109 -26.43 -18.75 10.87
C ASP A 109 -25.75 -19.16 12.19
N PHE A 110 -24.69 -18.43 12.58
CA PHE A 110 -23.94 -18.66 13.82
C PHE A 110 -24.24 -17.62 14.89
N ILE A 111 -25.14 -16.66 14.64
CA ILE A 111 -25.59 -15.69 15.63
C ILE A 111 -26.65 -16.37 16.52
N PRO A 112 -26.42 -16.48 17.84
CA PRO A 112 -27.42 -17.05 18.75
C PRO A 112 -28.72 -16.23 18.71
N ALA A 113 -29.87 -16.91 18.75
CA ALA A 113 -31.18 -16.28 18.63
C ALA A 113 -31.45 -15.19 19.68
N GLU A 114 -30.81 -15.28 20.85
CA GLU A 114 -30.85 -14.27 21.92
C GLU A 114 -30.32 -12.88 21.53
N PHE A 115 -29.59 -12.78 20.40
CA PHE A 115 -29.12 -11.50 19.83
C PHE A 115 -29.96 -11.04 18.63
N ALA A 116 -30.88 -11.86 18.13
CA ALA A 116 -31.74 -11.51 16.99
C ALA A 116 -32.97 -10.67 17.42
N GLU A 117 -33.33 -10.69 18.70
CA GLU A 117 -34.50 -10.00 19.26
C GLU A 117 -34.18 -8.62 19.87
N LEU A 118 -32.94 -8.13 19.77
CA LEU A 118 -32.52 -6.84 20.34
C LEU A 118 -32.73 -5.63 19.41
N ASP A 119 -33.52 -5.78 18.34
CA ASP A 119 -33.85 -4.68 17.41
C ASP A 119 -35.10 -3.88 17.82
N ASP A 120 -35.76 -4.24 18.93
CA ASP A 120 -36.92 -3.52 19.49
C ASP A 120 -36.53 -2.27 20.31
N TRP A 121 -35.58 -1.47 19.83
CA TRP A 121 -35.18 -0.22 20.49
C TRP A 121 -36.16 0.95 20.25
N GLU A 122 -37.28 0.73 19.53
CA GLU A 122 -38.35 1.73 19.32
C GLU A 122 -39.50 1.68 20.34
N GLU A 123 -39.65 0.62 21.15
CA GLU A 123 -40.82 0.50 22.07
C GLU A 123 -40.62 1.11 23.46
N ALA A 124 -39.40 1.52 23.83
CA ALA A 124 -39.12 2.11 25.15
C ALA A 124 -39.43 3.62 25.27
N ALA A 125 -40.04 4.23 24.24
CA ALA A 125 -40.31 5.68 24.17
C ALA A 125 -41.80 6.05 24.00
N ALA A 126 -42.73 5.21 24.47
CA ALA A 126 -44.17 5.48 24.51
C ALA A 126 -44.70 5.65 25.95
#